data_AF-A0A644TGE7-F1
#
_entry.id   AF-A0A644TGE7-F1
#
_cell.length_a   1.000
_cell.length_b   1.000
_cell.length_c   1.000
_cell.angle_alpha   90.00
_cell.angle_beta   90.00
_cell.angle_gamma   90.00
#
_symmetry.space_group_name_H-M   'P 1'
#
loop_
_entity.id
_entity.type
_entity.pdbx_description
1 polymer ?
#
loop_
_entity_poly.entity_id
_entity_poly.type
_entity_poly.pdbx_seq_one_letter_code
_entity_poly.pdbx_strand_id
1 'polypeptide(L)'
;MKSRKKILLGLLVLALAVTVLIGCNNQKPGPGTAVTPPPTDQQPVAQYVGSDSCKTCHAEYHTNFEKSHHALAFKPLSDYPLTQPAGEIKLFDAKATDKTGNLDLANKDQVYGVMMDHYVVAKAPEGFTDKVYRVAALEKSGDKYVVKPAKEADIDKDGKPDYTAESYTCGSCHSPGIEHNSKDYGVSCESCHGPGGNHVTAANKAGTMDPKTAVNACNSCHESNPSKNDKGVWTANTHYGTRNYFASKHGQSASMNCLTCHDSHKPNASGLLLKADKAQDICAKCHEGKSFDLEKMMWKNPTDARGHFTKDHSFGALPYDKLGDDKKTPEIEITNQEAIDLITKLLPEAAKK
;
A
#
# COMPACT_ATOMS: atom_id res chain seq x y z
N MET A 1 -41.89 -53.10 48.16
CA MET A 1 -42.47 -52.63 46.88
C MET A 1 -42.05 -51.22 46.42
N LYS A 2 -41.57 -50.31 47.30
CA LYS A 2 -41.17 -48.95 46.90
C LYS A 2 -39.78 -48.80 46.24
N SER A 3 -38.79 -49.65 46.52
CA SER A 3 -37.45 -49.50 45.90
C SER A 3 -37.33 -50.07 44.48
N ARG A 4 -38.09 -51.14 44.15
CA ARG A 4 -38.13 -51.69 42.78
C ARG A 4 -38.70 -50.70 41.75
N LYS A 5 -39.64 -49.83 42.14
CA LYS A 5 -40.18 -48.77 41.26
C LYS A 5 -39.16 -47.64 40.98
N LYS A 6 -38.28 -47.32 41.93
CA LYS A 6 -37.24 -46.29 41.74
C LYS A 6 -36.10 -46.76 40.84
N ILE A 7 -35.76 -48.06 40.89
CA ILE A 7 -34.75 -48.67 40.01
C ILE A 7 -35.28 -48.80 38.58
N LEU A 8 -36.56 -49.18 38.40
CA LEU A 8 -37.18 -49.20 37.07
C LEU A 8 -37.29 -47.80 36.44
N LEU A 9 -37.58 -46.76 37.23
CA LEU A 9 -37.67 -45.38 36.72
C LEU A 9 -36.29 -44.82 36.34
N GLY A 10 -35.24 -45.16 37.09
CA GLY A 10 -33.85 -44.77 36.76
C GLY A 10 -33.33 -45.44 35.47
N LEU A 11 -33.67 -46.71 35.24
CA LEU A 11 -33.30 -47.41 34.00
C LEU A 11 -34.08 -46.89 32.78
N LEU A 12 -35.32 -46.45 32.96
CA LEU A 12 -36.14 -45.87 31.89
C LEU A 12 -35.64 -44.47 31.46
N VAL A 13 -35.19 -43.65 32.41
CA VAL A 13 -34.61 -42.32 32.11
C VAL A 13 -33.23 -42.46 31.45
N LEU A 14 -32.42 -43.44 31.85
CA LEU A 14 -31.13 -43.72 31.22
C LEU A 14 -31.29 -44.30 29.80
N ALA A 15 -32.30 -45.14 29.57
CA ALA A 15 -32.63 -45.65 28.24
C ALA A 15 -33.15 -44.55 27.28
N LEU A 16 -33.88 -43.56 27.79
CA LEU A 16 -34.36 -42.42 27.01
C LEU A 16 -33.23 -41.42 26.66
N ALA A 17 -32.22 -41.28 27.54
CA ALA A 17 -31.06 -40.44 27.28
C ALA A 17 -30.11 -41.06 26.22
N VAL A 18 -29.99 -42.39 26.18
CA VAL A 18 -29.17 -43.10 25.18
C VAL A 18 -29.84 -43.13 23.80
N THR A 19 -31.18 -43.17 23.71
CA THR A 19 -31.87 -43.11 22.41
C THR A 19 -31.85 -41.71 21.77
N VAL A 20 -31.81 -40.64 22.56
CA VAL A 20 -31.65 -39.26 22.04
C VAL A 20 -30.24 -39.02 21.50
N LEU A 21 -29.19 -39.62 22.09
CA LEU A 21 -27.81 -39.46 21.61
C LEU A 21 -27.50 -40.28 20.34
N ILE A 22 -28.23 -41.37 20.07
CA ILE A 22 -28.08 -42.17 18.83
C ILE A 22 -28.93 -41.58 17.68
N GLY A 23 -29.98 -40.81 18.00
CA GLY A 23 -30.89 -40.21 17.00
C GLY A 23 -30.35 -39.00 16.25
N CYS A 24 -29.29 -38.33 16.74
CA CYS A 24 -28.72 -37.15 16.07
C CYS A 24 -27.59 -37.45 15.08
N ASN A 25 -27.14 -38.70 14.95
CA ASN A 25 -25.95 -39.03 14.13
C ASN A 25 -26.21 -39.94 12.92
N ASN A 26 -27.48 -40.15 12.53
CA ASN A 26 -27.82 -41.11 11.46
C ASN A 26 -28.86 -40.60 10.45
N GLN A 27 -28.91 -39.29 10.18
CA GLN A 27 -29.52 -38.82 8.94
C GLN A 27 -28.55 -39.01 7.78
N LYS A 28 -28.61 -40.19 7.14
CA LYS A 28 -28.16 -40.30 5.75
C LYS A 28 -29.00 -39.31 4.93
N PRO A 29 -28.39 -38.42 4.15
CA PRO A 29 -29.13 -37.61 3.19
C PRO A 29 -29.89 -38.57 2.27
N GLY A 30 -31.20 -38.40 2.15
CA GLY A 30 -31.94 -39.04 1.06
C GLY A 30 -31.37 -38.59 -0.29
N PRO A 31 -31.67 -39.29 -1.39
CA PRO A 31 -31.34 -38.81 -2.73
C PRO A 31 -32.24 -37.62 -3.05
N GLY A 32 -31.97 -36.49 -2.39
CA GLY A 32 -32.39 -35.19 -2.86
C GLY A 32 -31.61 -34.96 -4.15
N THR A 33 -32.34 -34.72 -5.23
CA THR A 33 -31.81 -34.15 -6.46
C THR A 33 -30.84 -33.05 -6.09
N ALA A 34 -29.55 -33.34 -6.24
CA ALA A 34 -28.53 -32.32 -6.28
C ALA A 34 -28.93 -31.44 -7.46
N VAL A 35 -29.57 -30.30 -7.17
CA VAL A 35 -29.55 -29.18 -8.09
C VAL A 35 -28.11 -28.72 -8.02
N THR A 36 -27.26 -29.34 -8.82
CA THR A 36 -25.95 -28.81 -9.15
C THR A 36 -26.22 -27.38 -9.61
N PRO A 37 -25.69 -26.35 -8.93
CA PRO A 37 -25.62 -25.05 -9.55
C PRO A 37 -24.94 -25.27 -10.90
N PRO A 38 -25.39 -24.60 -11.98
CA PRO A 38 -24.66 -24.65 -13.23
C PRO A 38 -23.19 -24.38 -12.91
N PRO A 39 -22.22 -25.09 -13.54
CA PRO A 39 -20.83 -24.74 -13.38
C PRO A 39 -20.74 -23.28 -13.74
N THR A 40 -20.52 -22.42 -12.75
CA THR A 40 -20.22 -21.03 -13.01
C THR A 40 -18.78 -21.06 -13.45
N ASP A 41 -18.60 -21.39 -14.73
CA ASP A 41 -17.31 -21.53 -15.41
C ASP A 41 -16.68 -20.14 -15.68
N GLN A 42 -16.94 -19.22 -14.76
CA GLN A 42 -16.33 -17.93 -14.64
C GLN A 42 -15.88 -17.87 -13.19
N GLN A 43 -14.59 -18.10 -12.97
CA GLN A 43 -13.93 -17.53 -11.80
C GLN A 43 -14.42 -16.08 -11.70
N PRO A 44 -15.05 -15.66 -10.60
CA PRO A 44 -15.55 -14.30 -10.50
C PRO A 44 -14.38 -13.35 -10.78
N VAL A 45 -14.53 -12.52 -11.82
CA VAL A 45 -13.50 -11.55 -12.19
C VAL A 45 -13.18 -10.73 -10.94
N ALA A 46 -11.90 -10.65 -10.58
CA ALA A 46 -11.41 -9.80 -9.50
C ALA A 46 -11.95 -8.38 -9.70
N GLN A 47 -12.97 -8.01 -8.91
CA GLN A 47 -13.65 -6.73 -9.01
C GLN A 47 -13.29 -5.86 -7.82
N TYR A 48 -12.75 -4.69 -8.11
CA TYR A 48 -12.55 -3.62 -7.13
C TYR A 48 -13.86 -2.86 -6.93
N VAL A 49 -14.28 -2.69 -5.68
CA VAL A 49 -15.58 -2.11 -5.32
C VAL A 49 -15.48 -0.76 -4.58
N GLY A 50 -14.27 -0.34 -4.23
CA GLY A 50 -14.00 0.90 -3.51
C GLY A 50 -14.36 0.85 -2.02
N SER A 51 -13.75 1.75 -1.26
CA SER A 51 -13.74 1.82 0.20
C SER A 51 -15.11 2.15 0.79
N ASP A 52 -15.94 2.90 0.05
CA ASP A 52 -17.33 3.17 0.42
C ASP A 52 -18.15 1.87 0.60
N SER A 53 -17.87 0.84 -0.21
CA SER A 53 -18.53 -0.47 -0.08
C SER A 53 -18.16 -1.16 1.24
N CYS A 54 -16.95 -0.92 1.74
CA CYS A 54 -16.45 -1.49 2.99
C CYS A 54 -17.04 -0.77 4.23
N LYS A 55 -17.27 0.54 4.14
CA LYS A 55 -17.71 1.41 5.25
C LYS A 55 -18.98 0.93 5.96
N THR A 56 -19.92 0.35 5.22
CA THR A 56 -21.22 -0.11 5.76
C THR A 56 -21.05 -1.16 6.86
N CYS A 57 -20.05 -2.04 6.72
CA CYS A 57 -19.76 -3.11 7.69
C CYS A 57 -18.52 -2.80 8.55
N HIS A 58 -17.58 -2.00 8.05
CA HIS A 58 -16.29 -1.70 8.67
C HIS A 58 -16.11 -0.20 8.95
N ALA A 59 -17.14 0.44 9.51
CA ALA A 59 -17.19 1.90 9.70
C ALA A 59 -16.03 2.46 10.53
N GLU A 60 -15.63 1.76 11.61
CA GLU A 60 -14.52 2.19 12.45
C GLU A 60 -13.18 2.15 11.70
N TYR A 61 -12.90 1.05 11.01
CA TYR A 61 -11.67 0.90 10.22
C TYR A 61 -11.59 1.92 9.10
N HIS A 62 -12.71 2.16 8.41
CA HIS A 62 -12.79 3.20 7.38
C HIS A 62 -12.45 4.58 7.95
N THR A 63 -13.14 4.97 9.04
CA THR A 63 -12.97 6.29 9.68
C THR A 63 -11.53 6.51 10.16
N ASN A 64 -10.86 5.45 10.61
CA ASN A 64 -9.48 5.53 11.06
C ASN A 64 -8.51 5.56 9.87
N PHE A 65 -8.76 4.76 8.83
CA PHE A 65 -7.93 4.72 7.62
C PHE A 65 -7.88 6.08 6.93
N GLU A 66 -9.02 6.79 6.82
CA GLU A 66 -9.11 8.14 6.21
C GLU A 66 -8.19 9.17 6.86
N LYS A 67 -7.76 8.94 8.11
CA LYS A 67 -6.84 9.83 8.85
C LYS A 67 -5.36 9.49 8.64
N SER A 68 -5.07 8.39 7.95
CA SER A 68 -3.71 7.92 7.76
C SER A 68 -3.02 8.65 6.60
N HIS A 69 -1.69 8.72 6.65
CA HIS A 69 -0.91 9.21 5.51
C HIS A 69 -1.11 8.38 4.23
N HIS A 70 -1.52 7.10 4.33
CA HIS A 70 -1.87 6.32 3.13
C HIS A 70 -3.09 6.88 2.42
N ALA A 71 -4.18 7.16 3.15
CA ALA A 71 -5.37 7.76 2.57
C ALA A 71 -5.10 9.18 2.03
N LEU A 72 -4.19 9.91 2.68
CA LEU A 72 -3.83 11.28 2.28
C LEU A 72 -2.78 11.35 1.16
N ALA A 73 -2.18 10.22 0.77
CA ALA A 73 -1.13 10.17 -0.25
C ALA A 73 -1.64 10.55 -1.66
N PHE A 74 -2.95 10.48 -1.89
CA PHE A 74 -3.56 10.85 -3.15
C PHE A 74 -4.96 11.42 -2.90
N LYS A 75 -5.19 12.68 -3.27
CA LYS A 75 -6.45 13.39 -2.99
C LYS A 75 -7.02 14.05 -4.25
N PRO A 76 -8.34 14.26 -4.33
CA PRO A 76 -8.93 15.04 -5.41
C PRO A 76 -8.31 16.45 -5.52
N LEU A 77 -8.15 16.97 -6.74
CA LEU A 77 -7.67 18.34 -6.95
C LEU A 77 -8.61 19.39 -6.32
N SER A 78 -9.90 19.08 -6.20
CA SER A 78 -10.90 19.96 -5.56
C SER A 78 -10.65 20.21 -4.07
N ASP A 79 -9.83 19.38 -3.41
CA ASP A 79 -9.51 19.53 -1.99
C ASP A 79 -8.46 20.64 -1.76
N TYR A 80 -7.83 21.14 -2.84
CA TYR A 80 -6.78 22.14 -2.79
C TYR A 80 -7.35 23.51 -3.15
N PRO A 81 -7.34 24.49 -2.23
CA PRO A 81 -7.77 25.84 -2.53
C PRO A 81 -6.77 26.52 -3.49
N LEU A 82 -7.15 26.68 -4.74
CA LEU A 82 -6.27 27.26 -5.76
C LEU A 82 -6.28 28.80 -5.74
N THR A 83 -5.15 29.42 -6.09
CA THR A 83 -5.05 30.88 -6.25
C THR A 83 -5.83 31.39 -7.45
N GLN A 84 -5.98 30.54 -8.47
CA GLN A 84 -6.80 30.76 -9.66
C GLN A 84 -7.63 29.50 -9.92
N PRO A 85 -8.85 29.60 -10.49
CA PRO A 85 -9.63 28.43 -10.85
C PRO A 85 -8.84 27.48 -11.75
N ALA A 86 -9.00 26.17 -11.53
CA ALA A 86 -8.53 25.17 -12.48
C ALA A 86 -9.20 25.41 -13.83
N GLY A 87 -8.45 25.25 -14.92
CA GLY A 87 -8.95 25.46 -16.27
C GLY A 87 -8.13 24.70 -17.31
N GLU A 88 -8.31 25.07 -18.57
CA GLU A 88 -7.65 24.40 -19.69
C GLU A 88 -6.15 24.69 -19.74
N ILE A 89 -5.36 23.64 -19.86
CA ILE A 89 -3.92 23.69 -20.13
C ILE A 89 -3.62 22.99 -21.45
N LYS A 90 -2.72 23.59 -22.25
CA LYS A 90 -2.15 22.95 -23.42
C LYS A 90 -0.91 22.17 -23.00
N LEU A 91 -0.85 20.89 -23.34
CA LEU A 91 0.23 19.98 -22.98
C LEU A 91 0.95 19.47 -24.23
N PHE A 92 2.22 19.16 -24.07
CA PHE A 92 3.04 18.44 -25.04
C PHE A 92 3.47 17.10 -24.44
N ASP A 93 3.46 16.04 -25.25
CA ASP A 93 3.95 14.74 -24.79
C ASP A 93 5.48 14.77 -24.67
N ALA A 94 6.00 14.55 -23.46
CA ALA A 94 7.44 14.52 -23.22
C ALA A 94 8.15 13.39 -24.00
N LYS A 95 7.44 12.36 -24.45
CA LYS A 95 7.97 11.24 -25.25
C LYS A 95 7.74 11.38 -26.76
N ALA A 96 6.74 12.16 -27.17
CA ALA A 96 6.36 12.32 -28.57
C ALA A 96 6.19 13.81 -28.89
N THR A 97 7.29 14.44 -29.28
CA THR A 97 7.40 15.91 -29.38
C THR A 97 6.50 16.56 -30.43
N ASP A 98 5.90 15.77 -31.33
CA ASP A 98 4.91 16.22 -32.31
C ASP A 98 3.46 16.15 -31.80
N LYS A 99 3.25 15.65 -30.58
CA LYS A 99 1.92 15.47 -29.99
C LYS A 99 1.63 16.55 -28.97
N THR A 100 0.50 17.20 -29.16
CA THR A 100 -0.06 18.19 -28.23
C THR A 100 -1.55 17.95 -28.04
N GLY A 101 -2.07 18.31 -26.87
CA GLY A 101 -3.48 18.19 -26.54
C GLY A 101 -3.85 19.15 -25.42
N ASN A 102 -5.14 19.47 -25.32
CA ASN A 102 -5.69 20.28 -24.25
C ASN A 102 -6.29 19.39 -23.17
N LEU A 103 -6.16 19.83 -21.92
CA LEU A 103 -6.70 19.17 -20.75
C LEU A 103 -7.37 20.20 -19.85
N ASP A 104 -8.63 19.97 -19.48
CA ASP A 104 -9.31 20.82 -18.50
C ASP A 104 -9.06 20.27 -17.09
N LEU A 105 -8.29 21.00 -16.29
CA LEU A 105 -7.99 20.61 -14.91
C LEU A 105 -9.23 20.63 -14.00
N ALA A 106 -10.32 21.29 -14.39
CA ALA A 106 -11.58 21.24 -13.66
C ALA A 106 -12.40 19.97 -13.97
N ASN A 107 -12.06 19.24 -15.03
CA ASN A 107 -12.78 18.05 -15.46
C ASN A 107 -12.37 16.81 -14.65
N LYS A 108 -13.28 16.33 -13.79
CA LYS A 108 -13.07 15.17 -12.92
C LYS A 108 -12.95 13.83 -13.66
N ASP A 109 -13.44 13.75 -14.90
CA ASP A 109 -13.28 12.54 -15.72
C ASP A 109 -11.90 12.47 -16.38
N GLN A 110 -11.19 13.60 -16.42
CA GLN A 110 -9.83 13.70 -16.95
C GLN A 110 -8.77 13.72 -15.84
N VAL A 111 -9.03 14.40 -14.72
CA VAL A 111 -8.09 14.52 -13.60
C VAL A 111 -8.39 13.46 -12.54
N TYR A 112 -7.44 12.54 -12.35
CA TYR A 112 -7.53 11.51 -11.31
C TYR A 112 -7.36 12.10 -9.91
N GLY A 113 -6.43 13.03 -9.73
CA GLY A 113 -6.18 13.69 -8.45
C GLY A 113 -4.77 14.23 -8.32
N VAL A 114 -4.34 14.38 -7.06
CA VAL A 114 -3.07 14.99 -6.69
C VAL A 114 -2.30 14.02 -5.81
N MET A 115 -1.16 13.55 -6.32
CA MET A 115 -0.23 12.69 -5.62
C MET A 115 0.65 13.51 -4.67
N MET A 116 0.70 13.08 -3.41
CA MET A 116 1.58 13.59 -2.35
C MET A 116 1.55 15.12 -2.22
N ASP A 117 0.35 15.71 -2.28
CA ASP A 117 0.12 17.17 -2.21
C ASP A 117 0.89 17.98 -3.27
N HIS A 118 1.39 17.34 -4.34
CA HIS A 118 2.29 17.97 -5.29
C HIS A 118 1.90 17.71 -6.74
N TYR A 119 1.95 16.47 -7.24
CA TYR A 119 1.75 16.23 -8.67
C TYR A 119 0.27 16.02 -9.02
N VAL A 120 -0.25 16.80 -9.96
CA VAL A 120 -1.57 16.56 -10.55
C VAL A 120 -1.44 15.46 -11.59
N VAL A 121 -2.23 14.40 -11.40
CA VAL A 121 -2.24 13.18 -12.23
C VAL A 121 -3.54 13.12 -13.02
N ALA A 122 -3.43 12.89 -14.33
CA ALA A 122 -4.56 12.93 -15.23
C ALA A 122 -4.44 11.86 -16.34
N LYS A 123 -5.58 11.56 -16.96
CA LYS A 123 -5.67 10.75 -18.16
C LYS A 123 -4.97 11.44 -19.33
N ALA A 124 -4.28 10.65 -20.14
CA ALA A 124 -3.63 11.14 -21.34
C ALA A 124 -4.64 11.72 -22.35
N PRO A 125 -4.33 12.87 -22.97
CA PRO A 125 -5.04 13.31 -24.17
C PRO A 125 -4.87 12.30 -25.31
N GLU A 126 -5.76 12.35 -26.29
CA GLU A 126 -5.71 11.44 -27.44
C GLU A 126 -4.40 11.57 -28.23
N GLY A 127 -3.81 10.43 -28.61
CA GLY A 127 -2.57 10.39 -29.41
C GLY A 127 -1.26 10.51 -28.61
N PHE A 128 -1.32 10.67 -27.29
CA PHE A 128 -0.17 10.63 -26.39
C PHE A 128 0.33 9.19 -26.17
N THR A 129 1.59 9.05 -25.78
CA THR A 129 2.31 7.77 -25.66
C THR A 129 1.86 6.95 -24.46
N ASP A 130 1.82 7.55 -23.28
CA ASP A 130 1.39 6.91 -22.05
C ASP A 130 -0.13 7.11 -21.85
N LYS A 131 -0.75 6.33 -20.97
CA LYS A 131 -2.20 6.46 -20.67
C LYS A 131 -2.51 7.42 -19.54
N VAL A 132 -1.52 7.66 -18.67
CA VAL A 132 -1.66 8.46 -17.45
C VAL A 132 -0.38 9.28 -17.29
N TYR A 133 -0.54 10.55 -16.97
CA TYR A 133 0.55 11.52 -16.91
C TYR A 133 0.49 12.35 -15.63
N ARG A 134 1.66 12.87 -15.24
CA ARG A 134 1.78 14.04 -14.38
C ARG A 134 1.70 15.26 -15.29
N VAL A 135 0.65 16.06 -15.11
CA VAL A 135 0.31 17.16 -16.03
C VAL A 135 0.54 18.53 -15.43
N ALA A 136 0.56 18.60 -14.10
CA ALA A 136 0.82 19.82 -13.35
C ALA A 136 1.49 19.49 -12.01
N ALA A 137 2.02 20.52 -11.35
CA ALA A 137 2.50 20.51 -9.98
C ALA A 137 1.80 21.60 -9.17
N LEU A 138 1.54 21.32 -7.90
CA LEU A 138 1.02 22.26 -6.93
C LEU A 138 2.16 22.84 -6.10
N GLU A 139 2.17 24.15 -5.98
CA GLU A 139 3.09 24.88 -5.11
C GLU A 139 2.31 25.71 -4.10
N LYS A 140 2.65 25.58 -2.83
CA LYS A 140 1.95 26.29 -1.75
C LYS A 140 2.28 27.78 -1.80
N SER A 141 1.25 28.62 -1.78
CA SER A 141 1.32 30.08 -1.73
C SER A 141 0.39 30.59 -0.62
N GLY A 142 0.96 30.81 0.57
CA GLY A 142 0.17 31.07 1.77
C GLY A 142 -0.74 29.88 2.11
N ASP A 143 -2.03 30.15 2.26
CA ASP A 143 -3.06 29.14 2.53
C ASP A 143 -3.66 28.52 1.25
N LYS A 144 -3.16 28.91 0.08
CA LYS A 144 -3.62 28.44 -1.24
C LYS A 144 -2.51 27.72 -2.01
N TYR A 145 -2.87 27.18 -3.17
CA TYR A 145 -1.95 26.52 -4.08
C TYR A 145 -1.95 27.18 -5.46
N VAL A 146 -0.77 27.32 -6.04
CA VAL A 146 -0.58 27.72 -7.43
C VAL A 146 -0.38 26.45 -8.25
N VAL A 147 -1.10 26.33 -9.36
CA VAL A 147 -0.86 25.28 -10.35
C VAL A 147 0.27 25.73 -11.26
N LYS A 148 1.31 24.91 -11.36
CA LYS A 148 2.45 25.07 -12.25
C LYS A 148 2.53 23.89 -13.22
N PRO A 149 3.25 24.02 -14.34
CA PRO A 149 3.63 22.88 -15.17
C PRO A 149 4.26 21.77 -14.33
N ALA A 150 4.01 20.50 -14.70
CA ALA A 150 4.78 19.40 -14.12
C ALA A 150 6.27 19.55 -14.45
N LYS A 151 6.55 20.01 -15.67
CA LYS A 151 7.86 20.45 -16.15
C LYS A 151 7.66 21.39 -17.34
N GLU A 152 8.66 22.24 -17.58
CA GLU A 152 8.76 23.09 -18.76
C GLU A 152 9.96 22.66 -19.61
N ALA A 153 9.76 22.60 -20.92
CA ALA A 153 10.82 22.39 -21.90
C ALA A 153 10.38 22.95 -23.26
N ASP A 154 11.31 23.43 -24.08
CA ASP A 154 11.04 23.82 -25.46
C ASP A 154 10.96 22.54 -26.33
N ILE A 155 9.75 21.99 -26.45
CA ILE A 155 9.51 20.68 -27.08
C ILE A 155 9.44 20.83 -28.61
N ASP A 156 8.80 21.88 -29.10
CA ASP A 156 8.63 22.15 -30.53
C ASP A 156 9.76 22.98 -31.16
N LYS A 157 10.73 23.42 -30.34
CA LYS A 157 11.92 24.20 -30.75
C LYS A 157 11.57 25.59 -31.28
N ASP A 158 10.46 26.18 -30.82
CA ASP A 158 10.09 27.57 -31.13
C ASP A 158 10.82 28.61 -30.26
N GLY A 159 11.63 28.16 -29.30
CA GLY A 159 12.38 29.00 -28.37
C GLY A 159 11.60 29.42 -27.12
N LYS A 160 10.40 28.86 -26.89
CA LYS A 160 9.58 29.12 -25.70
C LYS A 160 9.38 27.84 -24.88
N PRO A 161 9.20 27.96 -23.55
CA PRO A 161 8.89 26.80 -22.72
C PRO A 161 7.47 26.31 -22.97
N ASP A 162 7.34 25.02 -23.27
CA ASP A 162 6.09 24.30 -23.33
C ASP A 162 5.80 23.56 -22.02
N TYR A 163 4.52 23.44 -21.68
CA TYR A 163 4.07 22.64 -20.55
C TYR A 163 4.06 21.18 -20.96
N THR A 164 4.82 20.34 -20.26
CA THR A 164 4.97 18.93 -20.63
C THR A 164 4.11 18.02 -19.78
N ALA A 165 3.49 17.03 -20.43
CA ALA A 165 2.90 15.88 -19.77
C ALA A 165 4.03 14.87 -19.51
N GLU A 166 4.35 14.65 -18.24
CA GLU A 166 5.46 13.79 -17.82
C GLU A 166 4.96 12.40 -17.45
N SER A 167 5.67 11.35 -17.90
CA SER A 167 5.29 9.97 -17.60
C SER A 167 5.04 9.74 -16.11
N TYR A 168 4.02 8.95 -15.81
CA TYR A 168 3.61 8.65 -14.45
C TYR A 168 4.01 7.23 -14.04
N THR A 169 5.25 7.07 -13.57
CA THR A 169 5.80 5.79 -13.09
C THR A 169 5.60 5.56 -11.59
N CYS A 170 4.92 6.47 -10.89
CA CYS A 170 4.72 6.42 -9.44
C CYS A 170 3.39 5.76 -9.04
N GLY A 171 2.54 5.46 -10.03
CA GLY A 171 1.14 5.06 -9.84
C GLY A 171 0.98 3.75 -9.07
N SER A 172 1.85 2.77 -9.27
CA SER A 172 1.78 1.47 -8.60
C SER A 172 1.77 1.57 -7.07
N CYS A 173 2.35 2.64 -6.51
CA CYS A 173 2.43 2.84 -5.06
C CYS A 173 1.52 3.97 -4.56
N HIS A 174 1.47 5.09 -5.28
CA HIS A 174 0.75 6.27 -4.82
C HIS A 174 -0.69 6.35 -5.33
N SER A 175 -1.02 5.63 -6.39
CA SER A 175 -2.37 5.55 -6.92
C SER A 175 -2.66 4.17 -7.54
N PRO A 176 -2.49 3.07 -6.78
CA PRO A 176 -2.64 1.71 -7.30
C PRO A 176 -4.03 1.45 -7.87
N GLY A 177 -5.04 2.19 -7.43
CA GLY A 177 -6.40 2.07 -7.94
C GLY A 177 -6.57 2.50 -9.40
N ILE A 178 -5.71 3.37 -9.94
CA ILE A 178 -5.79 3.78 -11.35
C ILE A 178 -5.56 2.59 -12.29
N GLU A 179 -4.54 1.77 -12.01
CA GLU A 179 -4.21 0.60 -12.84
C GLU A 179 -5.31 -0.47 -12.80
N HIS A 180 -6.06 -0.52 -11.70
CA HIS A 180 -7.14 -1.48 -11.50
C HIS A 180 -8.52 -0.93 -11.85
N ASN A 181 -8.60 0.30 -12.37
CA ASN A 181 -9.86 1.00 -12.65
C ASN A 181 -10.81 0.99 -11.43
N SER A 182 -10.22 1.15 -10.24
CA SER A 182 -10.94 1.28 -8.98
C SER A 182 -11.62 2.65 -8.86
N LYS A 183 -12.65 2.73 -8.03
CA LYS A 183 -13.26 4.01 -7.64
C LYS A 183 -12.35 4.84 -6.74
N ASP A 184 -11.49 4.19 -5.97
CA ASP A 184 -10.47 4.85 -5.17
C ASP A 184 -9.15 4.79 -5.93
N TYR A 185 -8.71 5.92 -6.49
CA TYR A 185 -7.46 5.95 -7.24
C TYR A 185 -6.23 5.80 -6.35
N GLY A 186 -6.26 6.36 -5.13
CA GLY A 186 -5.17 6.30 -4.15
C GLY A 186 -4.96 4.93 -3.51
N VAL A 187 -4.15 4.91 -2.45
CA VAL A 187 -4.08 3.74 -1.55
C VAL A 187 -5.42 3.60 -0.84
N SER A 188 -6.01 2.41 -0.91
CA SER A 188 -7.34 2.10 -0.39
C SER A 188 -7.35 0.76 0.35
N CYS A 189 -8.53 0.36 0.87
CA CYS A 189 -8.69 -0.96 1.51
C CYS A 189 -8.20 -2.10 0.60
N GLU A 190 -8.52 -2.00 -0.69
CA GLU A 190 -8.25 -3.04 -1.68
C GLU A 190 -6.79 -3.04 -2.14
N SER A 191 -6.02 -1.97 -1.89
CA SER A 191 -4.57 -1.95 -2.09
C SER A 191 -3.83 -2.90 -1.16
N CYS A 192 -4.38 -3.18 0.03
CA CYS A 192 -3.82 -4.15 0.97
C CYS A 192 -4.58 -5.49 0.91
N HIS A 193 -5.91 -5.45 0.90
CA HIS A 193 -6.72 -6.66 1.01
C HIS A 193 -6.96 -7.37 -0.33
N GLY A 194 -6.68 -6.71 -1.46
CA GLY A 194 -7.04 -7.19 -2.80
C GLY A 194 -8.50 -6.84 -3.17
N PRO A 195 -9.01 -7.38 -4.28
CA PRO A 195 -10.34 -7.05 -4.81
C PRO A 195 -11.48 -7.54 -3.89
N GLY A 196 -12.37 -6.63 -3.49
CA GLY A 196 -13.45 -6.86 -2.52
C GLY A 196 -14.76 -7.40 -3.10
N GLY A 197 -14.92 -7.48 -4.43
CA GLY A 197 -16.19 -7.83 -5.07
C GLY A 197 -16.84 -9.14 -4.60
N ASN A 198 -16.04 -10.19 -4.46
CA ASN A 198 -16.52 -11.48 -3.93
C ASN A 198 -16.86 -11.40 -2.44
N HIS A 199 -16.13 -10.55 -1.70
CA HIS A 199 -16.32 -10.39 -0.27
C HIS A 199 -17.64 -9.70 0.04
N VAL A 200 -17.93 -8.58 -0.63
CA VAL A 200 -19.15 -7.79 -0.39
C VAL A 200 -20.44 -8.50 -0.82
N THR A 201 -20.34 -9.49 -1.72
CA THR A 201 -21.50 -10.27 -2.22
C THR A 201 -21.68 -11.61 -1.50
N ALA A 202 -20.72 -12.03 -0.67
CA ALA A 202 -20.77 -13.36 -0.06
C ALA A 202 -21.81 -13.44 1.07
N ALA A 203 -22.64 -14.49 1.01
CA ALA A 203 -23.62 -14.81 2.06
C ALA A 203 -23.02 -15.58 3.25
N ASN A 204 -21.75 -15.99 3.17
CA ASN A 204 -21.10 -16.80 4.19
C ASN A 204 -19.58 -16.57 4.21
N LYS A 205 -18.89 -17.25 5.15
CA LYS A 205 -17.46 -17.08 5.40
C LYS A 205 -16.54 -17.42 4.22
N ALA A 206 -17.02 -18.08 3.18
CA ALA A 206 -16.21 -18.41 2.00
C ALA A 206 -15.73 -17.16 1.24
N GLY A 207 -16.43 -16.02 1.37
CA GLY A 207 -15.99 -14.75 0.81
C GLY A 207 -15.10 -13.91 1.73
N THR A 208 -14.63 -14.45 2.86
CA THR A 208 -13.73 -13.69 3.75
C THR A 208 -12.41 -13.43 3.03
N MET A 209 -11.95 -12.17 3.06
CA MET A 209 -10.65 -11.81 2.48
C MET A 209 -9.51 -12.45 3.28
N ASP A 210 -8.47 -12.95 2.59
CA ASP A 210 -7.31 -13.56 3.26
C ASP A 210 -6.47 -12.49 3.96
N PRO A 211 -6.32 -12.53 5.30
CA PRO A 211 -5.47 -11.58 6.02
C PRO A 211 -4.00 -11.61 5.58
N LYS A 212 -3.51 -12.75 5.05
CA LYS A 212 -2.13 -12.85 4.56
C LYS A 212 -1.85 -11.94 3.37
N THR A 213 -2.85 -11.69 2.52
CA THR A 213 -2.74 -10.72 1.42
C THR A 213 -2.38 -9.34 1.97
N ALA A 214 -3.11 -8.87 2.98
CA ALA A 214 -2.87 -7.59 3.62
C ALA A 214 -1.51 -7.51 4.33
N VAL A 215 -1.10 -8.57 5.02
CA VAL A 215 0.23 -8.62 5.67
C VAL A 215 1.36 -8.47 4.65
N ASN A 216 1.24 -9.14 3.50
CA ASN A 216 2.28 -9.15 2.48
C ASN A 216 2.28 -7.90 1.57
N ALA A 217 1.14 -7.21 1.45
CA ALA A 217 0.98 -6.05 0.58
C ALA A 217 1.88 -4.86 0.93
N CYS A 218 2.39 -4.78 2.16
CA CYS A 218 3.26 -3.69 2.61
C CYS A 218 4.46 -3.50 1.67
N ASN A 219 5.13 -4.60 1.31
CA ASN A 219 6.35 -4.57 0.49
C ASN A 219 6.09 -4.38 -1.01
N SER A 220 4.82 -4.41 -1.45
CA SER A 220 4.47 -4.06 -2.82
C SER A 220 4.75 -2.57 -3.12
N CYS A 221 4.73 -1.73 -2.08
CA CYS A 221 5.07 -0.31 -2.15
C CYS A 221 6.31 0.03 -1.30
N HIS A 222 6.44 -0.57 -0.11
CA HIS A 222 7.55 -0.35 0.80
C HIS A 222 8.69 -1.36 0.58
N GLU A 223 9.15 -1.50 -0.67
CA GLU A 223 10.33 -2.33 -0.95
C GLU A 223 11.53 -1.78 -0.16
N SER A 224 12.17 -2.61 0.64
CA SER A 224 13.22 -2.19 1.56
C SER A 224 14.63 -2.46 1.05
N ASN A 225 14.74 -3.34 0.06
CA ASN A 225 16.00 -3.94 -0.31
C ASN A 225 16.78 -3.04 -1.29
N PRO A 226 18.11 -2.96 -1.16
CA PRO A 226 18.96 -2.45 -2.22
C PRO A 226 18.89 -3.38 -3.43
N SER A 227 19.23 -2.84 -4.59
CA SER A 227 19.24 -3.54 -5.87
C SER A 227 20.55 -3.26 -6.61
N LYS A 228 20.85 -4.01 -7.66
CA LYS A 228 21.92 -3.65 -8.59
C LYS A 228 21.38 -2.83 -9.76
N ASN A 229 22.13 -1.82 -10.17
CA ASN A 229 21.88 -1.14 -11.45
C ASN A 229 22.47 -1.92 -12.64
N ASP A 230 22.31 -1.40 -13.85
CA ASP A 230 22.79 -2.03 -15.10
C ASP A 230 24.31 -2.30 -15.14
N LYS A 231 25.08 -1.66 -14.26
CA LYS A 231 26.53 -1.86 -14.13
C LYS A 231 26.89 -2.88 -13.04
N GLY A 232 25.90 -3.51 -12.42
CA GLY A 232 26.08 -4.49 -11.35
C GLY A 232 26.45 -3.89 -9.99
N VAL A 233 26.33 -2.57 -9.82
CA VAL A 233 26.65 -1.85 -8.56
C VAL A 233 25.42 -1.80 -7.67
N TRP A 234 25.60 -2.05 -6.38
CA TRP A 234 24.52 -1.94 -5.38
C TRP A 234 24.09 -0.49 -5.19
N THR A 235 22.80 -0.24 -5.33
CA THR A 235 22.16 1.07 -5.15
C THR A 235 21.25 1.05 -3.94
N ALA A 236 21.31 2.14 -3.18
CA ALA A 236 20.49 2.33 -2.01
C ALA A 236 19.04 2.60 -2.42
N ASN A 237 18.11 1.96 -1.71
CA ASN A 237 16.71 2.30 -1.82
C ASN A 237 16.39 3.49 -0.91
N THR A 238 16.05 4.64 -1.49
CA THR A 238 15.83 5.90 -0.75
C THR A 238 14.39 6.42 -0.81
N HIS A 239 13.50 5.72 -1.53
CA HIS A 239 12.14 6.19 -1.81
C HIS A 239 11.08 5.50 -0.92
N TYR A 240 11.23 4.20 -0.67
CA TYR A 240 10.10 3.34 -0.25
C TYR A 240 9.96 3.13 1.27
N GLY A 241 10.50 4.01 2.11
CA GLY A 241 10.12 4.12 3.54
C GLY A 241 10.73 3.12 4.54
N THR A 242 11.17 1.93 4.12
CA THR A 242 11.57 0.82 5.03
C THR A 242 12.99 0.31 4.79
N ARG A 243 13.88 1.16 4.26
CA ARG A 243 15.25 0.83 3.83
C ARG A 243 15.96 -0.13 4.79
N ASN A 244 16.56 -1.18 4.24
CA ASN A 244 17.40 -2.16 4.95
C ASN A 244 16.73 -3.01 6.02
N TYR A 245 15.40 -3.11 6.06
CA TYR A 245 14.73 -3.98 7.04
C TYR A 245 15.27 -5.42 7.03
N PHE A 246 15.61 -5.96 5.86
CA PHE A 246 16.22 -7.29 5.69
C PHE A 246 17.50 -7.52 6.53
N ALA A 247 18.29 -6.46 6.76
CA ALA A 247 19.54 -6.54 7.51
C ALA A 247 19.30 -6.62 9.03
N SER A 248 18.13 -6.20 9.49
CA SER A 248 17.82 -6.18 10.92
C SER A 248 17.58 -7.58 11.50
N LYS A 249 17.79 -7.72 12.81
CA LYS A 249 17.40 -8.93 13.54
C LYS A 249 15.89 -9.15 13.57
N HIS A 250 15.10 -8.08 13.44
CA HIS A 250 13.65 -8.18 13.31
C HIS A 250 13.26 -8.77 11.94
N GLY A 251 13.83 -8.29 10.84
CA GLY A 251 13.59 -8.81 9.50
C GLY A 251 14.04 -10.26 9.29
N GLN A 252 15.05 -10.70 10.05
CA GLN A 252 15.53 -12.09 10.07
C GLN A 252 14.72 -13.01 11.00
N SER A 253 13.80 -12.47 11.80
CA SER A 253 13.03 -13.25 12.78
C SER A 253 11.71 -13.73 12.18
N ALA A 254 11.44 -15.03 12.26
CA ALA A 254 10.15 -15.60 11.86
C ALA A 254 8.97 -15.11 12.73
N SER A 255 9.25 -14.57 13.92
CA SER A 255 8.23 -14.09 14.86
C SER A 255 7.91 -12.61 14.72
N MET A 256 8.58 -11.89 13.80
CA MET A 256 8.42 -10.45 13.62
C MET A 256 7.93 -10.12 12.22
N ASN A 257 7.01 -9.17 12.12
CA ASN A 257 6.59 -8.60 10.85
C ASN A 257 6.29 -7.10 11.03
N CYS A 258 5.91 -6.44 9.94
CA CYS A 258 5.60 -5.01 9.92
C CYS A 258 4.55 -4.66 10.98
N LEU A 259 3.49 -5.48 11.08
CA LEU A 259 2.39 -5.31 12.04
C LEU A 259 2.77 -5.61 13.48
N THR A 260 4.00 -6.03 13.80
CA THR A 260 4.44 -6.08 15.19
C THR A 260 4.54 -4.65 15.76
N CYS A 261 5.07 -3.72 14.97
CA CYS A 261 5.25 -2.31 15.34
C CYS A 261 4.19 -1.38 14.74
N HIS A 262 3.67 -1.71 13.57
CA HIS A 262 2.70 -0.91 12.83
C HIS A 262 1.25 -1.40 13.01
N ASP A 263 0.30 -0.52 12.77
CA ASP A 263 -1.13 -0.82 12.73
C ASP A 263 -1.74 -0.31 11.43
N SER A 264 -2.32 -1.18 10.61
CA SER A 264 -2.91 -0.81 9.32
C SER A 264 -4.30 -0.18 9.42
N HIS A 265 -4.96 -0.28 10.58
CA HIS A 265 -6.34 0.17 10.78
C HIS A 265 -6.46 1.33 11.75
N LYS A 266 -5.37 1.76 12.39
CA LYS A 266 -5.38 2.86 13.32
C LYS A 266 -4.08 3.68 13.26
N PRO A 267 -4.09 4.85 12.60
CA PRO A 267 -2.96 5.75 12.71
C PRO A 267 -2.84 6.32 14.12
N ASN A 268 -1.63 6.73 14.48
CA ASN A 268 -1.32 7.48 15.67
C ASN A 268 -1.76 8.96 15.53
N ALA A 269 -1.50 9.80 16.53
CA ALA A 269 -1.92 11.20 16.54
C ALA A 269 -1.34 12.04 15.38
N SER A 270 -0.24 11.61 14.76
CA SER A 270 0.37 12.28 13.62
C SER A 270 0.01 11.64 12.28
N GLY A 271 -1.00 10.76 12.21
CA GLY A 271 -1.41 10.11 10.97
C GLY A 271 -0.51 8.94 10.51
N LEU A 272 0.51 8.58 11.29
CA LEU A 272 1.41 7.47 10.98
C LEU A 272 0.85 6.14 11.49
N LEU A 273 1.07 5.07 10.73
CA LEU A 273 0.60 3.73 11.08
C LEU A 273 1.46 3.05 12.15
N LEU A 274 1.88 3.77 13.19
CA LEU A 274 2.61 3.23 14.34
C LEU A 274 1.63 2.90 15.47
N LYS A 275 1.87 1.81 16.19
CA LYS A 275 1.03 1.40 17.33
C LYS A 275 1.09 2.33 18.56
N ALA A 276 1.94 3.35 18.52
CA ALA A 276 2.06 4.38 19.54
C ALA A 276 2.52 5.70 18.90
N ASP A 277 2.30 6.82 19.60
CA ASP A 277 2.74 8.14 19.14
C ASP A 277 4.27 8.27 19.15
N LYS A 278 4.94 7.63 20.11
CA LYS A 278 6.40 7.57 20.19
C LYS A 278 6.89 6.17 19.86
N ALA A 279 7.82 6.06 18.92
CA ALA A 279 8.42 4.79 18.54
C ALA A 279 9.08 4.07 19.73
N GLN A 280 9.69 4.83 20.67
CA GLN A 280 10.31 4.28 21.87
C GLN A 280 9.34 3.46 22.73
N ASP A 281 8.07 3.87 22.81
CA ASP A 281 7.05 3.17 23.60
C ASP A 281 6.71 1.81 22.99
N ILE A 282 6.92 1.64 21.68
CA ILE A 282 6.80 0.36 20.97
C ILE A 282 8.01 -0.51 21.30
N CYS A 283 9.23 0.04 21.21
CA CYS A 283 10.47 -0.67 21.51
C CYS A 283 10.50 -1.20 22.95
N ALA A 284 10.05 -0.39 23.90
CA ALA A 284 10.05 -0.72 25.33
C ALA A 284 9.23 -1.98 25.68
N LYS A 285 8.27 -2.39 24.82
CA LYS A 285 7.48 -3.62 25.02
C LYS A 285 8.31 -4.90 24.99
N CYS A 286 9.47 -4.89 24.33
CA CYS A 286 10.39 -6.02 24.27
C CYS A 286 11.81 -5.69 24.75
N HIS A 287 12.15 -4.40 24.81
CA HIS A 287 13.45 -3.89 25.23
C HIS A 287 13.34 -3.08 26.52
N GLU A 288 12.77 -3.70 27.55
CA GLU A 288 12.58 -3.08 28.86
C GLU A 288 13.92 -2.58 29.44
N GLY A 289 13.90 -1.37 29.99
CA GLY A 289 15.07 -0.74 30.61
C GLY A 289 16.16 -0.28 29.63
N LYS A 290 15.94 -0.40 28.31
CA LYS A 290 16.89 0.09 27.29
C LYS A 290 16.49 1.46 26.78
N SER A 291 17.48 2.35 26.67
CA SER A 291 17.36 3.61 25.94
C SER A 291 18.03 3.48 24.59
N PHE A 292 17.43 4.06 23.57
CA PHE A 292 17.89 4.00 22.19
C PHE A 292 18.01 5.41 21.62
N ASP A 293 19.12 5.66 20.92
CA ASP A 293 19.28 6.86 20.10
C ASP A 293 18.70 6.57 18.70
N LEU A 294 17.42 6.91 18.52
CA LEU A 294 16.71 6.60 17.27
C LEU A 294 17.30 7.30 16.05
N GLU A 295 17.93 8.48 16.20
CA GLU A 295 18.51 9.17 15.05
C GLU A 295 19.84 8.54 14.61
N LYS A 296 20.50 7.78 15.50
CA LYS A 296 21.64 6.92 15.10
C LYS A 296 21.21 5.56 14.57
N MET A 297 20.22 4.93 15.20
CA MET A 297 19.78 3.58 14.83
C MET A 297 18.88 3.54 13.59
N MET A 298 18.02 4.55 13.45
CA MET A 298 17.08 4.75 12.35
C MET A 298 17.38 6.08 11.68
N TRP A 299 18.65 6.23 11.30
CA TRP A 299 19.18 7.42 10.68
C TRP A 299 18.40 7.75 9.39
N LYS A 300 18.35 9.05 9.06
CA LYS A 300 17.64 9.55 7.88
C LYS A 300 18.59 9.66 6.70
N ASN A 301 18.26 9.02 5.58
CA ASN A 301 19.06 9.13 4.36
C ASN A 301 18.82 10.48 3.65
N PRO A 302 19.78 10.99 2.84
CA PRO A 302 19.53 12.09 1.93
C PRO A 302 18.42 11.74 0.95
N THR A 303 17.81 12.79 0.43
CA THR A 303 16.66 12.70 -0.44
C THR A 303 16.98 12.01 -1.76
N ASP A 304 16.01 11.25 -2.28
CA ASP A 304 16.02 10.95 -3.72
C ASP A 304 15.89 12.26 -4.55
N ALA A 305 15.94 12.14 -5.87
CA ALA A 305 15.78 13.29 -6.78
C ALA A 305 14.44 14.04 -6.64
N ARG A 306 13.49 13.51 -5.85
CA ARG A 306 12.15 14.05 -5.60
C ARG A 306 11.97 14.54 -4.16
N GLY A 307 13.02 14.54 -3.34
CA GLY A 307 12.93 15.06 -1.98
C GLY A 307 12.43 14.06 -0.93
N HIS A 308 12.28 12.77 -1.26
CA HIS A 308 11.77 11.77 -0.30
C HIS A 308 12.80 11.43 0.75
N PHE A 309 12.39 11.43 2.02
CA PHE A 309 13.22 10.99 3.14
C PHE A 309 12.74 9.64 3.65
N THR A 310 13.69 8.75 3.91
CA THR A 310 13.41 7.44 4.49
C THR A 310 14.25 7.23 5.74
N LYS A 311 13.59 6.74 6.79
CA LYS A 311 14.30 6.28 7.99
C LYS A 311 14.79 4.86 7.74
N ASP A 312 16.03 4.61 8.08
CA ASP A 312 16.59 3.26 8.03
C ASP A 312 15.89 2.33 9.03
N HIS A 313 15.61 1.10 8.58
CA HIS A 313 14.97 0.04 9.35
C HIS A 313 15.90 -1.16 9.58
N SER A 314 17.22 -1.00 9.36
CA SER A 314 18.21 -1.98 9.78
C SER A 314 18.37 -2.02 11.31
N PHE A 315 17.91 -0.96 12.00
CA PHE A 315 18.01 -0.76 13.45
C PHE A 315 19.46 -0.88 13.94
N GLY A 316 20.38 -0.26 13.21
CA GLY A 316 21.81 -0.25 13.50
C GLY A 316 22.60 -1.44 12.93
N ALA A 317 21.98 -2.37 12.21
CA ALA A 317 22.69 -3.43 11.50
C ALA A 317 23.47 -2.90 10.28
N LEU A 318 23.01 -1.81 9.68
CA LEU A 318 23.70 -1.05 8.63
C LEU A 318 23.76 0.43 9.04
N PRO A 319 24.72 0.81 9.91
CA PRO A 319 24.87 2.20 10.32
C PRO A 319 25.38 3.05 9.16
N TYR A 320 25.02 4.33 9.19
CA TYR A 320 25.20 5.24 8.06
C TYR A 320 26.65 5.37 7.58
N ASP A 321 27.59 5.50 8.52
CA ASP A 321 29.03 5.60 8.27
C ASP A 321 29.63 4.33 7.66
N LYS A 322 28.93 3.19 7.77
CA LYS A 322 29.33 1.89 7.22
C LYS A 322 28.69 1.54 5.90
N LEU A 323 27.77 2.36 5.38
CA LEU A 323 27.22 2.15 4.03
C LEU A 323 28.12 2.68 2.93
N GLY A 324 28.83 3.78 3.21
CA GLY A 324 29.67 4.44 2.20
C GLY A 324 28.85 4.92 1.00
N ASP A 325 27.66 5.48 1.24
CA ASP A 325 26.80 5.97 0.17
C ASP A 325 27.49 7.11 -0.62
N ASP A 326 27.66 6.95 -1.95
CA ASP A 326 28.07 8.05 -2.82
C ASP A 326 26.85 8.89 -3.23
N LYS A 327 26.64 10.00 -2.53
CA LYS A 327 25.52 10.92 -2.81
C LYS A 327 25.65 11.67 -4.13
N LYS A 328 26.82 11.63 -4.78
CA LYS A 328 27.03 12.30 -6.07
C LYS A 328 26.43 11.48 -7.21
N THR A 329 26.18 10.19 -6.99
CA THR A 329 25.55 9.36 -8.00
C THR A 329 24.03 9.51 -7.93
N PRO A 330 23.34 9.60 -9.08
CA PRO A 330 21.88 9.73 -9.10
C PRO A 330 21.13 8.62 -8.35
N GLU A 331 21.69 7.41 -8.33
CA GLU A 331 21.09 6.22 -7.72
C GLU A 331 21.66 5.88 -6.33
N ILE A 332 22.45 6.76 -5.72
CA ILE A 332 23.12 6.59 -4.42
C ILE A 332 23.74 5.20 -4.29
N GLU A 333 24.97 5.08 -4.78
CA GLU A 333 25.72 3.82 -4.79
C GLU A 333 26.21 3.47 -3.38
N ILE A 334 26.09 2.19 -3.00
CA ILE A 334 26.65 1.65 -1.76
C ILE A 334 28.08 1.22 -2.06
N THR A 335 29.08 1.90 -1.49
CA THR A 335 30.51 1.64 -1.81
C THR A 335 31.27 0.87 -0.73
N ASN A 336 30.71 0.75 0.47
CA ASN A 336 31.39 0.04 1.55
C ASN A 336 31.31 -1.49 1.37
N GLN A 337 32.46 -2.16 1.36
CA GLN A 337 32.54 -3.60 1.13
C GLN A 337 31.87 -4.43 2.24
N GLU A 338 31.97 -4.03 3.52
CA GLU A 338 31.31 -4.76 4.62
C GLU A 338 29.78 -4.75 4.45
N ALA A 339 29.22 -3.62 4.02
CA ALA A 339 27.81 -3.51 3.71
C ALA A 339 27.43 -4.37 2.49
N ILE A 340 28.21 -4.31 1.41
CA ILE A 340 27.99 -5.12 0.20
C ILE A 340 28.03 -6.62 0.53
N ASP A 341 28.98 -7.07 1.34
CA ASP A 341 29.12 -8.48 1.74
C ASP A 341 27.90 -8.93 2.56
N LEU A 342 27.42 -8.08 3.48
CA LEU A 342 26.22 -8.35 4.26
C LEU A 342 24.96 -8.42 3.37
N ILE A 343 24.80 -7.47 2.46
CA ILE A 343 23.70 -7.43 1.48
C ILE A 343 23.71 -8.71 0.65
N THR A 344 24.86 -9.05 0.06
CA THR A 344 25.02 -10.22 -0.80
C THR A 344 24.70 -11.52 -0.06
N LYS A 345 25.11 -11.61 1.21
CA LYS A 345 24.82 -12.76 2.07
C LYS A 345 23.33 -12.90 2.39
N LEU A 346 22.64 -11.80 2.67
CA LEU A 346 21.24 -11.81 3.12
C LEU A 346 20.22 -11.78 1.97
N LEU A 347 20.64 -11.31 0.79
CA LEU A 347 19.82 -11.22 -0.43
C LEU A 347 20.48 -11.96 -1.61
N PRO A 348 20.68 -13.28 -1.51
CA PRO A 348 21.44 -14.04 -2.51
C PRO A 348 20.79 -14.03 -3.90
N GLU A 349 19.46 -13.94 -3.99
CA GLU A 349 18.77 -13.86 -5.29
C GLU A 349 18.90 -12.47 -5.93
N ALA A 350 18.94 -11.41 -5.14
CA ALA A 350 19.21 -10.07 -5.66
C ALA A 350 20.66 -9.93 -6.14
N ALA A 351 21.60 -10.67 -5.54
CA ALA A 351 23.00 -10.68 -5.95
C ALA A 351 23.26 -11.35 -7.31
N LYS A 352 22.35 -12.23 -7.77
CA LYS A 352 22.43 -12.94 -9.06
C LYS A 352 21.95 -12.12 -10.25
N LYS A 353 21.18 -11.06 -10.00
CA LYS A 353 20.71 -10.10 -11.01
C LYS A 353 21.81 -9.09 -11.35
#